data_AF-A0A3M2RI13-F1
#
_entry.id   AF-A0A3M2RI13-F1
#
_cell.length_a   1.000
_cell.length_b   1.000
_cell.length_c   1.000
_cell.angle_alpha   90.00
_cell.angle_beta   90.00
_cell.angle_gamma   90.00
#
_symmetry.space_group_name_H-M   'P 1'
#
loop_
_entity.id
_entity.type
_entity.pdbx_description
1 polymer ?
#
loop_
_entity_poly.entity_id
_entity_poly.type
_entity_poly.pdbx_seq_one_letter_code
_entity_poly.pdbx_strand_id
1 'polypeptide(L)'
;MDMVQVYDLDISLVEKMRRLTPPDDLQFSRRMRDWDEYRFSQELKDFFDSFKKFHGAFIKERLPARQAPKEFKVKNLMQFLANDGFSVRPNTLVVLIPLFNSSEFAKFRTGTGEWHTLRWVPGTFIRIPSGTGGRDVDFNDPVPVYSLMIEVTLEAASV
;
A
#
# COMPACT_ATOMS: atom_id res chain seq x y z
N MET A 1 -19.69 -2.86 -0.18
CA MET A 1 -18.75 -3.83 0.40
C MET A 1 -17.34 -3.30 0.18
N ASP A 2 -16.78 -2.62 1.18
CA ASP A 2 -15.42 -2.06 1.18
C ASP A 2 -14.38 -3.13 1.52
N MET A 3 -14.27 -4.12 0.64
CA MET A 3 -13.40 -5.28 0.82
C MET A 3 -11.97 -4.94 0.41
N VAL A 4 -10.99 -5.37 1.20
CA VAL A 4 -9.57 -5.32 0.82
C VAL A 4 -9.33 -6.30 -0.32
N GLN A 5 -8.60 -5.85 -1.35
CA GLN A 5 -8.40 -6.62 -2.59
C GLN A 5 -6.91 -6.80 -2.86
N VAL A 6 -6.49 -8.02 -3.20
CA VAL A 6 -5.12 -8.33 -3.61
C VAL A 6 -5.10 -8.59 -5.10
N TYR A 7 -4.12 -8.00 -5.78
CA TYR A 7 -3.93 -8.11 -7.22
C TYR A 7 -2.49 -8.50 -7.54
N ASP A 8 -2.31 -9.30 -8.59
CA ASP A 8 -0.98 -9.56 -9.13
C ASP A 8 -0.50 -8.36 -9.95
N LEU A 9 0.81 -8.10 -9.89
CA LEU A 9 1.48 -7.17 -10.77
C LEU A 9 1.65 -7.77 -12.16
N ASP A 10 1.79 -6.87 -13.14
CA ASP A 10 2.19 -7.26 -14.48
C ASP A 10 3.57 -7.94 -14.45
N ILE A 11 3.78 -8.98 -15.25
CA ILE A 11 5.02 -9.78 -15.28
C ILE A 11 6.25 -8.89 -15.46
N SER A 12 6.17 -7.84 -16.29
CA SER A 12 7.27 -6.91 -16.51
C SER A 12 7.64 -6.10 -15.25
N LEU A 13 6.66 -5.83 -14.37
CA LEU A 13 6.89 -5.18 -13.08
C LEU A 13 7.37 -6.15 -12.02
N VAL A 14 6.91 -7.40 -12.04
CA VAL A 14 7.42 -8.46 -11.15
C VAL A 14 8.93 -8.61 -11.35
N GLU A 15 9.39 -8.65 -12.61
CA GLU A 15 10.82 -8.74 -12.92
C GLU A 15 11.60 -7.50 -12.47
N LYS A 16 11.03 -6.30 -12.59
CA LYS A 16 11.66 -5.09 -12.04
C LYS A 16 11.72 -5.12 -10.51
N MET A 17 10.65 -5.60 -9.86
CA MET A 17 10.59 -5.70 -8.41
C MET A 17 11.58 -6.72 -7.86
N ARG A 18 11.77 -7.87 -8.52
CA ARG A 18 12.77 -8.88 -8.14
C ARG A 18 14.20 -8.35 -8.15
N ARG A 19 14.47 -7.32 -8.94
CA ARG A 19 15.78 -6.64 -8.98
C ARG A 19 15.94 -5.60 -7.87
N LEU A 20 14.85 -5.23 -7.20
CA LEU A 20 14.94 -4.48 -5.95
C LEU A 20 15.50 -5.45 -4.92
N THR A 21 16.78 -5.34 -4.63
CA THR A 21 17.34 -5.96 -3.44
C THR A 21 16.94 -5.11 -2.23
N PRO A 22 16.63 -5.72 -1.06
CA PRO A 22 16.54 -4.98 0.18
C PRO A 22 17.80 -4.10 0.30
N PRO A 23 17.70 -2.78 0.48
CA PRO A 23 18.89 -1.99 0.70
C PRO A 23 19.44 -2.41 2.06
N ASP A 24 20.67 -2.93 2.10
CA ASP A 24 21.42 -3.05 3.35
C ASP A 24 21.54 -1.67 4.06
N ASP A 25 21.36 -0.59 3.28
CA ASP A 25 21.33 0.82 3.72
C ASP A 25 19.93 1.45 3.63
N LEU A 26 18.89 0.83 4.21
CA LEU A 26 17.61 1.52 4.41
C LEU A 26 17.82 2.80 5.21
N GLN A 27 17.95 3.94 4.52
CA GLN A 27 18.17 5.24 5.15
C GLN A 27 16.90 5.71 5.83
N PHE A 28 16.83 5.48 7.15
CA PHE A 28 15.77 5.99 7.99
C PHE A 28 15.56 7.47 7.75
N SER A 29 14.32 7.83 7.42
CA SER A 29 13.93 9.22 7.18
C SER A 29 13.30 9.81 8.44
N ARG A 30 12.27 9.15 8.99
CA ARG A 30 11.56 9.60 10.19
C ARG A 30 10.67 8.49 10.77
N ARG A 31 10.40 8.59 12.07
CA ARG A 31 9.40 7.79 12.79
C ARG A 31 8.05 8.46 12.65
N MET A 32 7.06 7.75 12.13
CA MET A 32 5.64 8.12 12.24
C MET A 32 5.06 7.44 13.49
N ARG A 33 3.85 7.86 13.90
CA ARG A 33 3.20 7.28 15.09
C ARG A 33 3.15 5.74 14.99
N ASP A 34 2.86 5.24 13.80
CA ASP A 34 2.47 3.86 13.57
C ASP A 34 3.33 3.13 12.49
N TRP A 35 4.45 3.72 12.05
CA TRP A 35 5.43 3.08 11.13
C TRP A 35 6.74 3.87 11.04
N ASP A 36 7.78 3.27 10.48
CA ASP A 36 9.01 3.96 10.07
C ASP A 36 8.98 4.31 8.57
N GLU A 37 9.36 5.54 8.22
CA GLU A 37 9.56 5.95 6.84
C GLU A 37 11.05 5.95 6.46
N TYR A 38 11.36 5.45 5.27
CA TYR A 38 12.70 5.39 4.69
C TYR A 38 12.77 6.13 3.36
N ARG A 39 13.94 6.73 3.07
CA ARG A 39 14.14 7.44 1.80
C ARG A 39 14.07 6.50 0.60
N PHE A 40 13.52 6.99 -0.49
CA PHE A 40 13.50 6.26 -1.75
C PHE A 40 14.87 6.26 -2.44
N SER A 41 15.39 5.06 -2.75
CA SER A 41 16.46 4.89 -3.72
C SER A 41 16.00 5.28 -5.13
N GLN A 42 16.93 5.44 -6.06
CA GLN A 42 16.57 5.73 -7.45
C GLN A 42 15.85 4.54 -8.11
N GLU A 43 16.27 3.30 -7.83
CA GLU A 43 15.60 2.10 -8.37
C GLU A 43 14.15 2.00 -7.89
N LEU A 44 13.88 2.35 -6.63
CA LEU A 44 12.52 2.37 -6.10
C LEU A 44 11.64 3.44 -6.77
N LYS A 45 12.21 4.61 -7.07
CA LYS A 45 11.49 5.65 -7.84
C LYS A 45 11.18 5.17 -9.25
N ASP A 46 12.14 4.55 -9.93
CA ASP A 46 11.98 4.06 -11.31
C ASP A 46 10.97 2.91 -11.39
N PHE A 47 10.99 2.00 -10.39
CA PHE A 47 9.95 0.98 -10.22
C PHE A 47 8.58 1.64 -10.05
N PHE A 48 8.48 2.64 -9.18
CA PHE A 48 7.22 3.31 -8.89
C PHE A 48 6.62 4.04 -10.10
N ASP A 49 7.46 4.71 -10.89
CA ASP A 49 7.04 5.35 -12.13
C ASP A 49 6.56 4.32 -13.16
N SER A 50 7.23 3.17 -13.23
CA SER A 50 6.76 2.04 -14.03
C SER A 50 5.41 1.53 -13.53
N PHE A 51 5.25 1.32 -12.22
CA PHE A 51 4.00 0.87 -11.61
C PHE A 51 2.84 1.81 -11.96
N LYS A 52 3.02 3.13 -11.81
CA LYS A 52 1.99 4.13 -12.19
C LYS A 52 1.63 4.05 -13.67
N LYS A 53 2.60 3.79 -14.56
CA LYS A 53 2.34 3.68 -16.01
C LYS A 53 1.48 2.45 -16.35
N PHE A 54 1.74 1.30 -15.72
CA PHE A 54 1.02 0.05 -16.03
C PHE A 54 -0.29 -0.11 -15.25
N HIS A 55 -0.31 0.26 -13.96
CA HIS A 55 -1.46 0.03 -13.08
C HIS A 55 -2.19 1.30 -12.67
N GLY A 56 -1.67 2.49 -13.01
CA GLY A 56 -2.30 3.76 -12.63
C GLY A 56 -3.70 3.93 -13.22
N ALA A 57 -3.93 3.49 -14.45
CA ALA A 57 -5.27 3.47 -15.05
C ALA A 57 -6.19 2.49 -14.32
N PHE A 58 -5.73 1.27 -14.04
CA PHE A 58 -6.49 0.26 -13.29
C PHE A 58 -6.89 0.74 -11.88
N ILE A 59 -5.99 1.40 -11.17
CA ILE A 59 -6.25 1.99 -9.84
C ILE A 59 -7.37 3.05 -9.94
N LYS A 60 -7.39 3.83 -11.02
CA LYS A 60 -8.38 4.88 -11.30
C LYS A 60 -9.73 4.35 -11.78
N GLU A 61 -9.74 3.37 -12.68
CA GLU A 61 -10.95 2.84 -13.33
C GLU A 61 -11.79 1.97 -12.40
N ARG A 62 -11.16 1.32 -11.42
CA ARG A 62 -11.88 0.53 -10.40
C ARG A 62 -12.18 1.31 -9.13
N LEU A 63 -12.17 2.63 -9.18
CA LEU A 63 -12.74 3.46 -8.11
C LEU A 63 -14.26 3.28 -8.11
N PRO A 64 -14.93 3.34 -6.94
CA PRO A 64 -16.38 3.30 -6.89
C PRO A 64 -16.96 4.32 -7.89
N ALA A 65 -17.84 3.87 -8.78
CA ALA A 65 -18.42 4.72 -9.81
C ALA A 65 -18.98 5.99 -9.16
N ARG A 66 -18.57 7.16 -9.68
CA ARG A 66 -18.84 8.56 -9.20
C ARG A 66 -17.75 9.23 -8.36
N GLN A 67 -16.59 8.62 -8.14
CA GLN A 67 -15.48 9.28 -7.45
C GLN A 67 -14.31 9.54 -8.41
N ALA A 68 -14.05 10.82 -8.71
CA ALA A 68 -12.85 11.23 -9.45
C ALA A 68 -11.67 11.35 -8.47
N PRO A 69 -10.46 10.89 -8.82
CA PRO A 69 -9.31 11.07 -7.97
C PRO A 69 -8.89 12.55 -7.94
N LYS A 70 -8.77 13.12 -6.74
CA LYS A 70 -8.39 14.52 -6.51
C LYS A 70 -6.89 14.69 -6.34
N GLU A 71 -6.27 13.80 -5.57
CA GLU A 71 -4.86 13.89 -5.19
C GLU A 71 -4.23 12.50 -5.14
N PHE A 72 -3.05 12.35 -5.74
CA PHE A 72 -2.23 11.15 -5.62
C PHE A 72 -0.99 11.49 -4.80
N LYS A 73 -0.90 10.94 -3.60
CA LYS A 73 0.23 11.13 -2.70
C LYS A 73 0.97 9.82 -2.48
N VAL A 74 2.21 9.79 -2.95
CA VAL A 74 3.12 8.68 -2.71
C VAL A 74 3.79 8.91 -1.36
N LYS A 75 3.79 7.90 -0.51
CA LYS A 75 4.54 7.93 0.73
C LYS A 75 5.87 7.20 0.55
N ASN A 76 6.82 7.60 1.38
CA ASN A 76 8.12 6.96 1.53
C ASN A 76 7.99 5.47 1.85
N LEU A 77 9.09 4.72 1.75
CA LEU A 77 9.08 3.29 2.02
C LEU A 77 8.73 3.10 3.49
N MET A 78 7.77 2.25 3.78
CA MET A 78 7.26 2.04 5.12
C MET A 78 7.67 0.67 5.64
N GLN A 79 8.01 0.62 6.92
CA GLN A 79 8.08 -0.62 7.69
C GLN A 79 6.98 -0.60 8.75
N PHE A 80 6.02 -1.53 8.63
CA PHE A 80 5.02 -1.76 9.68
C PHE A 80 5.55 -2.79 10.66
N LEU A 81 5.53 -2.46 11.95
CA LEU A 81 5.95 -3.35 13.02
C LEU A 81 4.82 -4.28 13.47
N ALA A 82 5.15 -5.28 14.29
CA ALA A 82 4.16 -6.15 14.90
C ALA A 82 3.21 -5.36 15.80
N ASN A 83 1.90 -5.56 15.63
CA ASN A 83 0.83 -4.84 16.34
C ASN A 83 0.78 -3.34 16.02
N ASP A 84 1.27 -2.94 14.85
CA ASP A 84 1.23 -1.54 14.39
C ASP A 84 0.11 -1.32 13.36
N GLY A 85 -0.18 -0.08 12.99
CA GLY A 85 -1.32 0.21 12.11
C GLY A 85 -1.25 1.55 11.40
N PHE A 86 -2.36 2.01 10.83
CA PHE A 86 -2.55 3.39 10.37
C PHE A 86 -4.02 3.70 10.12
N SER A 87 -4.39 4.97 10.30
CA SER A 87 -5.71 5.47 9.95
C SER A 87 -5.76 5.99 8.51
N VAL A 88 -6.69 5.46 7.73
CA VAL A 88 -7.06 5.93 6.40
C VAL A 88 -8.18 6.95 6.51
N ARG A 89 -7.95 8.13 5.95
CA ARG A 89 -8.94 9.23 5.93
C ARG A 89 -10.17 8.85 5.11
N PRO A 90 -11.34 9.44 5.41
CA PRO A 90 -12.51 9.35 4.54
C PRO A 90 -12.20 9.66 3.08
N ASN A 91 -12.93 9.02 2.18
CA ASN A 91 -12.84 9.17 0.73
C ASN A 91 -11.42 8.97 0.20
N THR A 92 -10.66 8.06 0.80
CA THR A 92 -9.28 7.74 0.39
C THR A 92 -9.18 6.27 -0.01
N LEU A 93 -8.47 6.00 -1.10
CA LEU A 93 -8.00 4.67 -1.46
C LEU A 93 -6.52 4.57 -1.10
N VAL A 94 -6.16 3.55 -0.33
CA VAL A 94 -4.75 3.22 -0.10
C VAL A 94 -4.35 2.04 -0.97
N VAL A 95 -3.18 2.14 -1.60
CA VAL A 95 -2.54 1.05 -2.33
C VAL A 95 -1.23 0.70 -1.62
N LEU A 96 -1.09 -0.55 -1.21
CA LEU A 96 0.14 -1.09 -0.61
C LEU A 96 0.84 -2.00 -1.61
N ILE A 97 2.14 -1.82 -1.77
CA ILE A 97 2.99 -2.64 -2.65
C ILE A 97 4.07 -3.30 -1.78
N PRO A 98 3.94 -4.61 -1.48
CA PRO A 98 4.97 -5.40 -0.81
C PRO A 98 6.29 -5.39 -1.57
N LEU A 99 7.41 -5.16 -0.88
CA LEU A 99 8.73 -5.11 -1.52
C LEU A 99 9.74 -6.14 -1.00
N PHE A 100 10.00 -6.16 0.31
CA PHE A 100 11.17 -6.83 0.91
C PHE A 100 10.80 -7.75 2.06
N ASN A 101 9.73 -8.51 1.91
CA ASN A 101 9.19 -9.27 3.03
C ASN A 101 9.77 -10.68 3.14
N SER A 102 10.03 -11.08 4.37
CA SER A 102 10.40 -12.44 4.74
C SER A 102 9.19 -13.38 4.85
N SER A 103 7.98 -12.83 4.95
CA SER A 103 6.72 -13.58 5.01
C SER A 103 5.92 -13.42 3.71
N GLU A 104 5.31 -14.51 3.24
CA GLU A 104 4.41 -14.51 2.09
C GLU A 104 2.97 -14.07 2.45
N PHE A 105 2.73 -13.82 3.73
CA PHE A 105 1.45 -13.43 4.27
C PHE A 105 1.59 -12.32 5.29
N ALA A 106 0.53 -11.53 5.46
CA ALA A 106 0.43 -10.55 6.54
C ALA A 106 -0.91 -10.74 7.26
N LYS A 107 -0.88 -10.80 8.59
CA LYS A 107 -2.08 -10.68 9.41
C LYS A 107 -2.46 -9.21 9.50
N PHE A 108 -3.68 -8.90 9.10
CA PHE A 108 -4.19 -7.53 9.08
C PHE A 108 -5.67 -7.52 9.48
N ARG A 109 -6.17 -6.39 9.95
CA ARG A 109 -7.61 -6.16 10.13
C ARG A 109 -7.99 -4.77 9.67
N THR A 110 -9.24 -4.61 9.26
CA THR A 110 -9.78 -3.30 8.86
C THR A 110 -11.21 -3.15 9.30
N GLY A 111 -11.54 -2.08 10.04
CA GLY A 111 -12.92 -1.69 10.38
C GLY A 111 -13.70 -2.65 11.29
N THR A 112 -13.96 -3.90 10.86
CA THR A 112 -14.79 -4.91 11.55
C THR A 112 -14.13 -5.51 12.79
N GLY A 113 -12.85 -5.25 13.02
CA GLY A 113 -12.09 -5.79 14.15
C GLY A 113 -11.61 -7.23 13.99
N GLU A 114 -12.09 -7.97 12.98
CA GLU A 114 -11.67 -9.34 12.69
C GLU A 114 -10.30 -9.37 12.00
N TRP A 115 -9.42 -10.23 12.50
CA TRP A 115 -8.12 -10.49 11.87
C TRP A 115 -8.28 -11.42 10.69
N HIS A 116 -7.66 -11.02 9.59
CA HIS A 116 -7.61 -11.77 8.35
C HIS A 116 -6.14 -11.97 7.95
N THR A 117 -5.87 -13.00 7.17
CA THR A 117 -4.56 -13.24 6.58
C THR A 117 -4.65 -12.92 5.09
N LEU A 118 -3.82 -12.00 4.60
CA LEU A 118 -3.68 -11.74 3.16
C LEU A 118 -2.40 -12.31 2.63
N ARG A 119 -2.45 -12.71 1.36
CA ARG A 119 -1.25 -12.87 0.56
C ARG A 119 -0.51 -11.53 0.50
N TRP A 120 0.74 -11.56 0.93
CA TRP A 120 1.63 -10.42 1.00
C TRP A 120 2.98 -10.82 0.42
N VAL A 121 3.08 -10.81 -0.90
CA VAL A 121 4.30 -11.22 -1.62
C VAL A 121 4.75 -10.13 -2.57
N PRO A 122 6.08 -9.94 -2.74
CA PRO A 122 6.59 -9.16 -3.85
C PRO A 122 6.03 -9.71 -5.17
N GLY A 123 5.52 -8.81 -6.02
CA GLY A 123 4.77 -9.18 -7.22
C GLY A 123 3.26 -9.00 -7.08
N THR A 124 2.77 -8.50 -5.95
CA THR A 124 1.36 -8.15 -5.73
C THR A 124 1.20 -6.68 -5.36
N PHE A 125 -0.03 -6.18 -5.39
CA PHE A 125 -0.43 -4.94 -4.71
C PHE A 125 -1.80 -5.12 -4.05
N ILE A 126 -2.02 -4.41 -2.96
CA ILE A 126 -3.21 -4.48 -2.14
C ILE A 126 -3.96 -3.15 -2.23
N ARG A 127 -5.27 -3.19 -2.47
CA ARG A 127 -6.16 -2.02 -2.47
C ARG A 127 -7.03 -2.03 -1.22
N ILE A 128 -7.02 -0.91 -0.50
CA ILE A 128 -7.77 -0.70 0.74
C ILE A 128 -8.66 0.55 0.59
N PRO A 129 -9.95 0.38 0.26
CA PRO A 129 -10.89 1.50 0.27
C PRO A 129 -11.29 1.87 1.70
N SER A 130 -11.41 3.16 1.99
CA SER A 130 -11.90 3.66 3.29
C SER A 130 -13.38 4.05 3.31
N GLY A 131 -13.99 4.24 2.14
CA GLY A 131 -15.36 4.76 2.04
C GLY A 131 -15.52 6.15 2.66
N THR A 132 -16.73 6.53 3.03
CA THR A 132 -17.04 7.87 3.56
C THR A 132 -16.73 8.05 5.05
N GLY A 133 -16.53 6.97 5.80
CA GLY A 133 -16.29 7.00 7.25
C GLY A 133 -14.81 7.02 7.66
N GLY A 134 -13.90 6.83 6.71
CA GLY A 134 -12.52 6.49 7.07
C GLY A 134 -12.41 5.05 7.59
N ARG A 135 -11.18 4.62 7.88
CA ARG A 135 -10.90 3.23 8.28
C ARG A 135 -9.55 3.12 8.96
N ASP A 136 -9.47 2.37 10.04
CA ASP A 136 -8.18 1.93 10.60
C ASP A 136 -7.74 0.60 9.98
N VAL A 137 -6.44 0.47 9.77
CA VAL A 137 -5.76 -0.70 9.24
C VAL A 137 -4.70 -1.10 10.26
N ASP A 138 -4.78 -2.31 10.81
CA ASP A 138 -3.76 -2.81 11.73
C ASP A 138 -3.06 -4.04 11.15
N PHE A 139 -1.81 -4.25 11.54
CA PHE A 139 -0.94 -5.38 11.22
C PHE A 139 -0.55 -6.13 12.50
N ASN A 140 -0.61 -7.45 12.46
CA ASN A 140 -0.19 -8.30 13.59
C ASN A 140 0.65 -9.48 13.07
N ASP A 141 1.66 -9.14 12.29
CA ASP A 141 2.63 -10.12 11.81
C ASP A 141 3.80 -10.24 12.80
N PRO A 142 4.30 -11.46 13.08
CA PRO A 142 5.49 -11.64 13.92
C PRO A 142 6.76 -11.01 13.33
N VAL A 143 6.79 -10.70 12.04
CA VAL A 143 7.95 -10.09 11.37
C VAL A 143 7.54 -8.76 10.72
N PRO A 144 8.40 -7.72 10.73
CA PRO A 144 8.07 -6.46 10.08
C PRO A 144 7.78 -6.62 8.59
N VAL A 145 6.77 -5.90 8.12
CA VAL A 145 6.37 -5.91 6.71
C VAL A 145 6.73 -4.58 6.04
N TYR A 146 7.43 -4.65 4.92
CA TYR A 146 7.86 -3.50 4.13
C TYR A 146 6.92 -3.26 2.95
N SER A 147 6.49 -2.01 2.79
CA SER A 147 5.61 -1.62 1.69
C SER A 147 5.89 -0.21 1.20
N LEU A 148 5.70 0.00 -0.09
CA LEU A 148 5.37 1.34 -0.58
C LEU A 148 3.89 1.59 -0.32
N MET A 149 3.55 2.80 0.10
CA MET A 149 2.16 3.21 0.25
C MET A 149 1.83 4.36 -0.71
N ILE A 150 0.74 4.21 -1.43
CA ILE A 150 0.13 5.26 -2.24
C ILE A 150 -1.22 5.61 -1.62
N GLU A 151 -1.40 6.87 -1.26
CA GLU A 151 -2.69 7.43 -0.90
C GLU A 151 -3.29 8.11 -2.12
N VAL A 152 -4.55 7.78 -2.42
CA VAL A 152 -5.33 8.43 -3.45
C VAL A 152 -6.55 9.04 -2.79
N THR A 153 -6.54 10.37 -2.63
CA THR A 153 -7.70 11.11 -2.14
C THR A 153 -8.70 11.25 -3.27
N LEU A 154 -9.94 10.88 -3.00
CA LEU A 154 -11.05 10.91 -3.94
C LEU A 154 -11.91 12.13 -3.66
N GLU A 155 -12.46 12.74 -4.71
CA GLU A 155 -13.54 13.70 -4.53
C GLU A 155 -14.75 12.96 -3.97
N ALA A 156 -15.33 13.52 -2.90
CA ALA A 156 -16.66 13.11 -2.48
C ALA A 156 -17.59 13.37 -3.67
N ALA A 157 -18.36 12.36 -4.07
CA ALA A 157 -19.43 12.58 -5.05
C ALA A 157 -20.34 13.65 -4.46
N SER A 158 -20.38 14.84 -5.09
CA SER A 158 -21.40 15.83 -4.80
C SER A 158 -22.75 15.18 -5.12
N VAL A 159 -23.48 14.78 -4.08
CA VAL A 159 -24.89 14.38 -4.21
C VAL A 159 -25.73 15.64 -4.18
#